data_AF-A0A352XDQ4-F1
#
_entry.id   AF-A0A352XDQ4-F1
#
_cell.length_a   1.000
_cell.length_b   1.000
_cell.length_c   1.000
_cell.angle_alpha   90.00
_cell.angle_beta   90.00
_cell.angle_gamma   90.00
#
_symmetry.space_group_name_H-M   'P 1'
#
loop_
_entity.id
_entity.type
_entity.pdbx_description
1 polymer ?
#
loop_
_entity_poly.entity_id
_entity_poly.type
_entity_poly.pdbx_seq_one_letter_code
_entity_poly.pdbx_strand_id
1 'polypeptide(L)'
;MEIDKKNFEAFTGLPPLKKNAIQLCGKEFVDSLRNQGIYTQDDEFWIEVNKKLNIPANAYAIQHANFKAEKERKREAEVARDKAERERLLANKEKIVTKNRKGWTITIFELPYSDKYGKKFIAECRKEGELQKTTSFARDANEAYTLGAKFVDDFQRIQGQIQEAKAKEKLLKNLYLILIYLSGEDEHNLYLQGYGYKHKMSKENFLGLSFWQELDLNIISELKLDRFLEMSKTKKALLMNKKGMKQARELLKKINFDGVETILKRREYHEEYINYQDPENL
;
A
#
# COMPACT_ATOMS: atom_id res chain seq x y z
N MET A 1 3.75 -0.50 43.97
CA MET A 1 4.70 -0.38 45.09
C MET A 1 5.59 0.87 45.05
N GLU A 2 5.27 1.87 44.22
CA GLU A 2 5.93 3.20 44.26
C GLU A 2 4.86 4.30 44.19
N ILE A 3 3.59 3.92 44.27
CA ILE A 3 2.45 4.72 43.82
C ILE A 3 2.04 5.71 44.93
N ASP A 4 2.16 5.34 46.20
CA ASP A 4 1.78 6.21 47.32
C ASP A 4 2.76 7.36 47.53
N LYS A 5 4.08 7.09 47.42
CA LYS A 5 5.11 8.13 47.36
C LYS A 5 4.87 9.08 46.18
N LYS A 6 4.51 8.53 45.01
CA LYS A 6 4.18 9.30 43.81
C LYS A 6 2.86 10.07 43.92
N ASN A 7 1.87 9.56 44.64
CA ASN A 7 0.61 10.26 44.92
C ASN A 7 0.84 11.45 45.85
N PHE A 8 1.67 11.27 46.89
CA PHE A 8 2.10 12.35 47.77
C PHE A 8 2.76 13.47 46.97
N GLU A 9 3.75 13.13 46.14
CA GLU A 9 4.47 14.10 45.31
C GLU A 9 3.57 14.76 44.27
N ALA A 10 2.72 13.98 43.59
CA ALA A 10 1.80 14.48 42.57
C ALA A 10 0.76 15.47 43.12
N PHE A 11 0.27 15.22 44.34
CA PHE A 11 -0.76 16.05 44.97
C PHE A 11 -0.17 17.28 45.67
N THR A 12 0.97 17.11 46.35
CA THR A 12 1.57 18.18 47.17
C THR A 12 2.62 19.01 46.43
N GLY A 13 3.17 18.51 45.32
CA GLY A 13 4.28 19.13 44.60
C GLY A 13 5.62 19.06 45.35
N LEU A 14 5.71 18.29 46.45
CA LEU A 14 6.91 18.14 47.27
C LEU A 14 7.49 16.72 47.15
N PRO A 15 8.83 16.57 47.16
CA PRO A 15 9.45 15.25 47.13
C PRO A 15 9.07 14.46 48.41
N PRO A 16 8.91 13.12 48.33
CA PRO A 16 8.49 12.29 49.46
C PRO A 16 9.66 12.11 50.46
N LEU A 17 9.89 13.14 51.28
CA LEU A 17 10.92 13.19 52.31
C LEU A 17 10.28 13.36 53.69
N LYS A 18 10.89 12.76 54.72
CA LYS A 18 10.42 12.86 56.12
C LYS A 18 10.15 14.31 56.54
N LYS A 19 11.03 15.25 56.18
CA LYS A 19 10.89 16.67 56.50
C LYS A 19 9.59 17.28 55.92
N ASN A 20 9.19 16.86 54.71
CA ASN A 20 8.00 17.36 54.03
C ASN A 20 6.73 16.72 54.63
N ALA A 21 6.80 15.45 55.02
CA ALA A 21 5.71 14.80 55.77
C ALA A 21 5.51 15.44 57.16
N ILE A 22 6.59 15.79 57.87
CA ILE A 22 6.51 16.54 59.14
C ILE A 22 5.90 17.92 58.91
N GLN A 23 6.31 18.61 57.84
CA GLN A 23 5.80 19.93 57.50
C GLN A 23 4.29 19.93 57.25
N LEU A 24 3.77 18.91 56.57
CA LEU A 24 2.35 18.85 56.17
C LEU A 24 1.46 18.15 57.21
N CYS A 25 1.93 17.10 57.88
CA CYS A 25 1.15 16.29 58.81
C CYS A 25 1.42 16.59 60.29
N GLY A 26 2.47 17.37 60.59
CA GLY A 26 2.92 17.66 61.95
C GLY A 26 3.88 16.59 62.50
N LYS A 27 4.78 17.03 63.39
CA LYS A 27 5.81 16.17 64.00
C LYS A 27 5.20 15.06 64.87
N GLU A 28 4.14 15.37 65.62
CA GLU A 28 3.46 14.44 66.52
C GLU A 28 2.92 13.20 65.79
N PHE A 29 2.32 13.42 64.62
CA PHE A 29 1.81 12.34 63.77
C PHE A 29 2.94 11.46 63.25
N VAL A 30 4.02 12.06 62.71
CA VAL A 30 5.16 11.32 62.18
C VAL A 30 5.89 10.53 63.28
N ASP A 31 6.00 11.09 64.48
CA ASP A 31 6.59 10.42 65.63
C ASP A 31 5.68 9.28 66.13
N SER A 32 4.35 9.41 66.05
CA SER A 32 3.43 8.30 66.38
C SER A 32 3.58 7.08 65.45
N LEU A 33 3.78 7.31 64.14
CA LEU A 33 4.03 6.22 63.18
C LEU A 33 5.36 5.52 63.47
N ARG A 34 6.39 6.29 63.82
CA ARG A 34 7.69 5.74 64.21
C ARG A 34 7.60 4.89 65.47
N ASN A 35 6.81 5.31 66.47
CA ASN A 35 6.60 4.55 67.71
C ASN A 35 5.85 3.22 67.45
N GLN A 36 5.10 3.13 66.36
CA GLN A 36 4.47 1.90 65.88
C GLN A 36 5.41 1.03 65.03
N GLY A 37 6.67 1.46 64.84
CA GLY A 37 7.64 0.73 64.02
C GLY A 37 7.53 1.00 62.52
N ILE A 38 6.77 2.00 62.09
CA ILE A 38 6.59 2.37 60.68
C ILE A 38 7.54 3.52 60.33
N TYR A 39 8.47 3.28 59.41
CA TYR A 39 9.54 4.20 59.04
C TYR A 39 9.35 4.76 57.63
N THR A 40 9.97 5.91 57.34
CA THR A 40 9.80 6.64 56.07
C THR A 40 10.28 5.90 54.82
N GLN A 41 11.05 4.82 54.99
CA GLN A 41 11.47 3.94 53.92
C GLN A 41 10.34 2.98 53.52
N ASP A 42 9.50 2.61 54.48
CA ASP A 42 8.38 1.69 54.32
C ASP A 42 7.26 2.36 53.51
N ASP A 43 6.62 1.60 52.62
CA ASP A 43 5.49 2.12 51.83
C ASP A 43 4.26 2.39 52.70
N GLU A 44 4.11 1.63 53.78
CA GLU A 44 3.05 1.80 54.78
C GLU A 44 3.08 3.21 55.42
N PHE A 45 4.26 3.78 55.61
CA PHE A 45 4.40 5.16 56.07
C PHE A 45 3.70 6.16 55.14
N TRP A 46 3.88 5.99 53.82
CA TRP A 46 3.32 6.91 52.83
C TRP A 46 1.84 6.67 52.58
N ILE A 47 1.35 5.45 52.81
CA ILE A 47 -0.10 5.16 52.84
C ILE A 47 -0.77 5.95 53.97
N GLU A 48 -0.23 5.90 55.19
CA GLU A 48 -0.80 6.61 56.33
C GLU A 48 -0.67 8.14 56.21
N VAL A 49 0.45 8.63 55.67
CA VAL A 49 0.61 10.06 55.32
C VAL A 49 -0.41 10.50 54.28
N ASN A 50 -0.62 9.72 53.20
CA ASN A 50 -1.61 10.05 52.17
C ASN A 50 -3.04 10.04 52.73
N LYS A 51 -3.40 9.07 53.58
CA LYS A 51 -4.69 9.03 54.28
C LYS A 51 -4.88 10.26 55.16
N LYS A 52 -3.87 10.64 55.95
CA LYS A 52 -3.92 11.80 56.83
C LYS A 52 -4.13 13.11 56.07
N LEU A 53 -3.54 13.21 54.88
CA LEU A 53 -3.66 14.36 53.98
C LEU A 53 -4.86 14.28 53.01
N ASN A 54 -5.69 13.24 53.11
CA ASN A 54 -6.81 12.97 52.19
C ASN A 54 -6.40 12.95 50.71
N ILE A 55 -5.21 12.43 50.40
CA ILE A 55 -4.70 12.35 49.03
C ILE A 55 -5.40 11.21 48.29
N PRO A 56 -6.05 11.46 47.14
CA PRO A 56 -6.66 10.41 46.34
C PRO A 56 -5.65 9.34 45.91
N ALA A 57 -6.04 8.06 45.98
CA ALA A 57 -5.18 6.93 45.60
C ALA A 57 -4.77 6.95 44.10
N ASN A 58 -5.43 7.77 43.29
CA ASN A 58 -5.15 7.96 41.86
C ASN A 58 -4.55 9.34 41.54
N ALA A 59 -4.11 10.14 42.52
CA ALA A 59 -3.58 11.49 42.31
C ALA A 59 -2.44 11.52 41.27
N TYR A 60 -1.51 10.57 41.33
CA TYR A 60 -0.45 10.41 40.35
C TYR A 60 -0.98 10.07 38.95
N ALA A 61 -1.96 9.17 38.86
CA ALA A 61 -2.57 8.79 37.58
C ALA A 61 -3.30 9.98 36.93
N ILE A 62 -4.00 10.79 37.72
CA ILE A 62 -4.68 12.01 37.25
C ILE A 62 -3.66 13.05 36.77
N GLN A 63 -2.63 13.35 37.56
CA GLN A 63 -1.60 14.33 37.17
C GLN A 63 -0.88 13.91 35.88
N HIS A 64 -0.52 12.63 35.77
CA HIS A 64 0.14 12.10 34.59
C HIS A 64 -0.77 12.06 33.36
N ALA A 65 -2.06 11.75 33.53
CA ALA A 65 -3.06 11.84 32.45
C ALA A 65 -3.23 13.29 31.97
N ASN A 66 -3.33 14.25 32.89
CA ASN A 66 -3.43 15.68 32.56
C ASN A 66 -2.16 16.18 31.85
N PHE A 67 -0.98 15.77 32.28
CA PHE A 67 0.28 16.12 31.62
C PHE A 67 0.35 15.56 30.19
N LYS A 68 -0.06 14.31 29.99
CA LYS A 68 -0.14 13.70 28.65
C LYS A 68 -1.14 14.44 27.77
N ALA A 69 -2.34 14.70 28.26
CA ALA A 69 -3.38 15.43 27.54
C ALA A 69 -2.92 16.84 27.16
N GLU A 70 -2.28 17.56 28.07
CA GLU A 70 -1.76 18.91 27.78
C GLU A 70 -0.61 18.88 26.77
N LYS A 71 0.28 17.87 26.84
CA LYS A 71 1.35 17.68 25.86
C LYS A 71 0.80 17.36 24.47
N GLU A 72 -0.26 16.55 24.40
CA GLU A 72 -0.94 16.19 23.16
C GLU A 72 -1.66 17.41 22.57
N ARG A 73 -2.44 18.14 23.39
CA ARG A 73 -3.08 19.39 23.00
C ARG A 73 -2.09 20.43 22.47
N LYS A 74 -0.92 20.56 23.11
CA LYS A 74 0.16 21.45 22.64
C LYS A 74 0.70 21.01 21.28
N ARG A 75 0.90 19.70 21.06
CA ARG A 75 1.34 19.15 19.77
C ARG A 75 0.30 19.37 18.68
N GLU A 76 -0.96 19.11 18.95
CA GLU A 76 -2.05 19.36 18.00
C GLU A 76 -2.16 20.84 17.64
N ALA A 77 -2.07 21.72 18.64
CA ALA A 77 -2.05 23.17 18.41
C ALA A 77 -0.82 23.64 17.63
N GLU A 78 0.33 22.99 17.77
CA GLU A 78 1.53 23.28 16.97
C GLU A 78 1.38 22.77 15.53
N VAL A 79 0.87 21.55 15.33
CA VAL A 79 0.61 20.97 14.00
C VAL A 79 -0.43 21.80 13.25
N ALA A 80 -1.50 22.24 13.92
CA ALA A 80 -2.51 23.11 13.33
C ALA A 80 -1.93 24.47 12.93
N ARG A 81 -1.09 25.07 13.78
CA ARG A 81 -0.38 26.33 13.47
C ARG A 81 0.57 26.17 12.28
N ASP A 82 1.33 25.09 12.22
CA ASP A 82 2.24 24.79 11.12
C ASP A 82 1.51 24.59 9.80
N LYS A 83 0.36 23.91 9.84
CA LYS A 83 -0.48 23.71 8.67
C LYS A 83 -1.05 25.05 8.17
N ALA A 84 -1.59 25.86 9.06
CA ALA A 84 -2.13 27.17 8.73
C ALA A 84 -1.05 28.11 8.16
N GLU A 85 0.15 28.11 8.75
CA GLU A 85 1.27 28.90 8.24
C GLU A 85 1.69 28.41 6.84
N ARG A 86 1.79 27.10 6.64
CA ARG A 86 2.11 26.53 5.32
C ARG A 86 1.08 26.91 4.26
N GLU A 87 -0.21 26.86 4.59
CA GLU A 87 -1.29 27.28 3.68
C GLU A 87 -1.21 28.77 3.36
N ARG A 88 -0.96 29.63 4.36
CA ARG A 88 -0.73 31.07 4.17
C ARG A 88 0.44 31.33 3.20
N LEU A 89 1.56 30.63 3.38
CA LEU A 89 2.74 30.79 2.53
C LEU A 89 2.43 30.39 1.07
N LEU A 90 1.73 29.27 0.87
CA LEU A 90 1.39 28.78 -0.47
C LEU A 90 0.35 29.64 -1.18
N ALA A 91 -0.58 30.24 -0.45
CA ALA A 91 -1.60 31.13 -1.00
C ALA A 91 -1.01 32.46 -1.50
N ASN A 92 0.05 32.95 -0.86
CA ASN A 92 0.68 34.24 -1.13
C ASN A 92 2.04 34.13 -1.83
N LYS A 93 2.26 33.02 -2.55
CA LYS A 93 3.51 32.76 -3.26
C LYS A 93 3.64 33.67 -4.49
N GLU A 94 4.86 34.14 -4.77
CA GLU A 94 5.17 34.98 -5.92
C GLU A 94 5.88 34.17 -6.99
N LYS A 95 5.43 34.27 -8.24
CA LYS A 95 6.03 33.54 -9.37
C LYS A 95 7.36 34.19 -9.76
N ILE A 96 8.44 33.41 -9.76
CA ILE A 96 9.77 33.86 -10.18
C ILE A 96 10.04 33.50 -11.64
N VAL A 97 9.96 32.21 -11.98
CA VAL A 97 10.29 31.74 -13.34
C VAL A 97 9.56 30.46 -13.67
N THR A 98 9.29 30.25 -14.96
CA THR A 98 8.73 29.01 -15.49
C THR A 98 9.70 28.42 -16.50
N LYS A 99 9.93 27.11 -16.42
CA LYS A 99 10.80 26.35 -17.34
C LYS A 99 10.09 25.07 -17.78
N ASN A 100 10.31 24.67 -19.03
CA ASN A 100 9.81 23.40 -19.56
C ASN A 100 10.86 22.30 -19.43
N ARG A 101 10.44 21.09 -19.08
CA ARG A 101 11.29 19.90 -19.05
C ARG A 101 10.48 18.67 -19.46
N LYS A 102 10.85 18.06 -20.59
CA LYS A 102 10.29 16.77 -21.06
C LYS A 102 8.74 16.76 -21.09
N GLY A 103 8.13 17.84 -21.58
CA GLY A 103 6.67 18.01 -21.63
C GLY A 103 6.01 18.41 -20.30
N TRP A 104 6.80 18.69 -19.25
CA TRP A 104 6.31 19.27 -18.00
C TRP A 104 6.63 20.76 -17.92
N THR A 105 5.73 21.52 -17.32
CA THR A 105 5.97 22.89 -16.89
C THR A 105 6.39 22.91 -15.43
N ILE A 106 7.58 23.44 -15.14
CA ILE A 106 8.09 23.65 -13.78
C ILE A 106 8.07 25.15 -13.50
N THR A 107 7.22 25.58 -12.57
CA THR A 107 7.14 26.99 -12.14
C THR A 107 7.71 27.14 -10.74
N ILE A 108 8.68 28.04 -10.58
CA ILE A 108 9.34 28.34 -9.32
C ILE A 108 8.63 29.52 -8.69
N PHE A 109 8.31 29.38 -7.40
CA PHE A 109 7.74 30.45 -6.60
C PHE A 109 8.62 30.77 -5.41
N GLU A 110 8.69 32.05 -5.10
CA GLU A 110 9.19 32.57 -3.83
C GLU A 110 8.03 32.63 -2.84
N LEU A 111 8.30 32.21 -1.60
CA LEU A 111 7.33 32.30 -0.51
C LEU A 111 7.59 33.57 0.30
N PRO A 112 6.54 34.20 0.83
CA PRO A 112 6.72 35.32 1.75
C PRO A 112 7.49 34.87 2.99
N TYR A 113 8.11 35.82 3.68
CA TYR A 113 8.89 35.53 4.87
C TYR A 113 8.03 34.87 5.96
N SER A 114 8.63 33.89 6.63
CA SER A 114 8.05 33.18 7.77
C SER A 114 9.04 33.23 8.93
N ASP A 115 8.58 33.54 10.13
CA ASP A 115 9.44 33.51 11.32
C ASP A 115 9.97 32.09 11.61
N LYS A 116 9.20 31.06 11.24
CA LYS A 116 9.56 29.65 11.45
C LYS A 116 10.49 29.12 10.36
N TYR A 117 10.19 29.40 9.10
CA TYR A 117 10.89 28.79 7.98
C TYR A 117 11.91 29.72 7.32
N GLY A 118 11.88 31.02 7.62
CA GLY A 118 12.63 32.04 6.89
C GLY A 118 12.14 32.23 5.46
N LYS A 119 12.97 32.83 4.62
CA LYS A 119 12.72 32.96 3.18
C LYS A 119 12.91 31.61 2.48
N LYS A 120 11.91 31.16 1.73
CA LYS A 120 11.90 29.85 1.07
C LYS A 120 11.33 29.91 -0.34
N PHE A 121 11.63 28.87 -1.11
CA PHE A 121 11.17 28.70 -2.49
C PHE A 121 10.53 27.33 -2.67
N ILE A 122 9.68 27.20 -3.67
CA ILE A 122 9.07 25.93 -4.08
C ILE A 122 9.02 25.84 -5.61
N ALA A 123 8.91 24.62 -6.12
CA ALA A 123 8.57 24.39 -7.51
C ALA A 123 7.21 23.69 -7.61
N GLU A 124 6.38 24.14 -8.55
CA GLU A 124 5.17 23.45 -8.97
C GLU A 124 5.38 22.85 -10.34
N CYS A 125 5.32 21.53 -10.39
CA CYS A 125 5.46 20.74 -11.60
C CYS A 125 4.06 20.38 -12.11
N ARG A 126 3.75 20.78 -13.35
CA ARG A 126 2.48 20.50 -14.00
C ARG A 126 2.72 19.76 -15.31
N LYS A 127 1.96 18.69 -15.53
CA LYS A 127 1.80 18.07 -16.84
C LYS A 127 0.38 18.35 -17.31
N GLU A 128 0.21 18.74 -18.57
CA GLU A 128 -1.12 19.05 -19.11
C GLU A 128 -2.12 17.92 -18.82
N GLY A 129 -3.29 18.30 -18.29
CA GLY A 129 -4.43 17.40 -18.07
C GLY A 129 -4.32 16.36 -16.94
N GLU A 130 -3.15 16.12 -16.35
CA GLU A 130 -2.94 14.90 -15.56
C GLU A 130 -2.51 15.12 -14.09
N LEU A 131 -1.55 16.02 -13.84
CA LEU A 131 -0.89 16.04 -12.54
C LEU A 131 -0.33 17.41 -12.20
N GLN A 132 -0.57 17.85 -10.97
CA GLN A 132 0.13 18.97 -10.34
C GLN A 132 0.81 18.48 -9.06
N LYS A 133 2.10 18.75 -8.93
CA LYS A 133 2.87 18.44 -7.72
C LYS A 133 3.69 19.64 -7.29
N THR A 134 3.56 20.01 -6.02
CA THR A 134 4.39 21.02 -5.36
C THR A 134 5.52 20.33 -4.59
N THR A 135 6.75 20.83 -4.74
CA THR A 135 7.92 20.31 -4.02
C THR A 135 7.92 20.72 -2.55
N SER A 136 8.87 20.18 -1.78
CA SER A 136 9.23 20.71 -0.46
C SER A 136 9.85 22.11 -0.56
N PHE A 137 9.93 22.80 0.58
CA PHE A 137 10.61 24.08 0.69
C PHE A 137 12.10 23.95 0.39
N ALA A 138 12.59 24.85 -0.45
CA ALA A 138 13.98 25.02 -0.84
C ALA A 138 14.53 26.35 -0.29
N ARG A 139 15.85 26.43 -0.15
CA ARG A 139 16.56 27.63 0.33
C ARG A 139 16.63 28.71 -0.73
N ASP A 140 16.74 28.33 -1.99
CA ASP A 140 16.84 29.23 -3.13
C ASP A 140 16.09 28.70 -4.37
N ALA A 141 15.98 29.55 -5.39
CA ALA A 141 15.31 29.22 -6.64
C ALA A 141 15.98 28.09 -7.43
N ASN A 142 17.31 27.94 -7.36
CA ASN A 142 18.03 26.89 -8.07
C ASN A 142 17.79 25.52 -7.43
N GLU A 143 17.78 25.46 -6.10
CA GLU A 143 17.42 24.26 -5.34
C GLU A 143 15.96 23.88 -5.60
N ALA A 144 15.03 24.85 -5.61
CA ALA A 144 13.64 24.61 -5.99
C ALA A 144 13.50 24.02 -7.40
N TYR A 145 14.22 24.59 -8.37
CA TYR A 145 14.25 24.05 -9.73
C TYR A 145 14.79 22.62 -9.77
N THR A 146 15.89 22.36 -9.07
CA THR A 146 16.55 21.04 -9.04
C THR A 146 15.62 19.98 -8.46
N LEU A 147 14.90 20.30 -7.38
CA LEU A 147 13.89 19.41 -6.82
C LEU A 147 12.74 19.13 -7.81
N GLY A 148 12.25 20.15 -8.50
CA GLY A 148 11.22 20.00 -9.53
C GLY A 148 11.69 19.16 -10.71
N ALA A 149 12.91 19.42 -11.21
CA ALA A 149 13.51 18.68 -12.32
C ALA A 149 13.73 17.21 -11.97
N LYS A 150 14.24 16.92 -10.77
CA LYS A 150 14.39 15.56 -10.25
C LYS A 150 13.05 14.83 -10.18
N PHE A 151 12.01 15.48 -9.65
CA PHE A 151 10.67 14.90 -9.61
C PHE A 151 10.17 14.51 -11.02
N VAL A 152 10.32 15.40 -12.00
CA VAL A 152 9.93 15.13 -13.39
C VAL A 152 10.71 13.95 -13.98
N ASP A 153 12.02 13.91 -13.75
CA ASP A 153 12.87 12.83 -14.26
C ASP A 153 12.52 11.47 -13.64
N ASP A 154 12.32 11.42 -12.32
CA ASP A 154 11.92 10.22 -11.60
C ASP A 154 10.53 9.74 -12.05
N PHE A 155 9.57 10.66 -12.21
CA PHE A 155 8.24 10.32 -12.71
C PHE A 155 8.31 9.69 -14.09
N GLN A 156 9.06 10.29 -15.02
CA GLN A 156 9.19 9.73 -16.37
C GLN A 156 9.89 8.38 -16.40
N ARG A 157 10.93 8.21 -15.58
CA ARG A 157 11.63 6.93 -15.45
C ARG A 157 10.68 5.84 -14.96
N ILE A 158 9.91 6.11 -13.91
CA ILE A 158 8.94 5.16 -13.35
C ILE A 158 7.85 4.84 -14.38
N GLN A 159 7.31 5.85 -15.07
CA GLN A 159 6.31 5.62 -16.13
C GLN A 159 6.89 4.78 -17.28
N GLY A 160 8.12 5.05 -17.70
CA GLY A 160 8.83 4.25 -18.70
C GLY A 160 8.97 2.78 -18.26
N GLN A 161 9.43 2.55 -17.03
CA GLN A 161 9.54 1.21 -16.45
C GLN A 161 8.18 0.48 -16.38
N ILE A 162 7.11 1.19 -16.00
CA ILE A 162 5.76 0.63 -15.97
C ILE A 162 5.28 0.27 -17.38
N GLN A 163 5.54 1.13 -18.37
CA GLN A 163 5.18 0.86 -19.76
C GLN A 163 5.94 -0.33 -20.33
N GLU A 164 7.26 -0.40 -20.09
CA GLU A 164 8.09 -1.54 -20.46
C GLU A 164 7.64 -2.83 -19.80
N ALA A 165 7.33 -2.80 -18.50
CA ALA A 165 6.79 -3.94 -17.78
C ALA A 165 5.46 -4.42 -18.36
N LYS A 166 4.52 -3.50 -18.64
CA LYS A 166 3.24 -3.82 -19.31
C LYS A 166 3.43 -4.39 -20.70
N ALA A 167 4.37 -3.86 -21.48
CA ALA A 167 4.69 -4.38 -22.80
C ALA A 167 5.27 -5.79 -22.73
N LYS A 168 6.19 -6.04 -21.79
CA LYS A 168 6.77 -7.36 -21.53
C LYS A 168 5.72 -8.36 -21.06
N GLU A 169 4.86 -7.97 -20.14
CA GLU A 169 3.76 -8.80 -19.65
C GLU A 169 2.81 -9.19 -20.79
N LYS A 170 2.39 -8.23 -21.62
CA LYS A 170 1.57 -8.48 -22.80
C LYS A 170 2.24 -9.45 -23.77
N LEU A 171 3.54 -9.31 -24.01
CA LEU A 171 4.31 -10.23 -24.85
C LEU A 171 4.32 -11.64 -24.25
N LEU A 172 4.59 -11.78 -22.95
CA LEU A 172 4.61 -13.06 -22.25
C LEU A 172 3.23 -13.73 -22.27
N LYS A 173 2.14 -12.99 -22.03
CA LYS A 173 0.76 -13.50 -22.14
C LYS A 173 0.51 -14.09 -23.52
N ASN A 174 0.89 -13.39 -24.58
CA ASN A 174 0.74 -13.88 -25.95
C ASN A 174 1.58 -15.13 -26.23
N LEU A 175 2.85 -15.14 -25.81
CA LEU A 175 3.73 -16.29 -25.96
C LEU A 175 3.20 -17.52 -25.22
N TYR A 176 2.76 -17.34 -23.98
CA TYR A 176 2.23 -18.42 -23.16
C TYR A 176 0.96 -18.99 -23.78
N LEU A 177 0.08 -18.12 -24.30
CA LEU A 177 -1.13 -18.58 -24.97
C LEU A 177 -0.81 -19.42 -26.22
N ILE A 178 0.18 -19.02 -27.02
CA ILE A 178 0.65 -19.80 -28.16
C ILE A 178 1.25 -21.14 -27.71
N LEU A 179 2.14 -21.12 -26.71
CA LEU A 179 2.82 -22.31 -26.21
C LEU A 179 1.82 -23.33 -25.66
N ILE A 180 0.87 -22.88 -24.84
CA ILE A 180 -0.19 -23.74 -24.32
C ILE A 180 -1.02 -24.31 -25.48
N TYR A 181 -1.33 -23.51 -26.51
CA TYR A 181 -2.09 -23.99 -27.66
C TYR A 181 -1.35 -25.06 -28.48
N LEU A 182 -0.06 -24.85 -28.75
CA LEU A 182 0.75 -25.74 -29.57
C LEU A 182 1.14 -27.03 -28.84
N SER A 183 1.50 -26.91 -27.55
CA SER A 183 1.96 -28.02 -26.72
C SER A 183 0.83 -28.75 -26.00
N GLY A 184 -0.37 -28.17 -25.98
CA GLY A 184 -1.52 -28.79 -25.35
C GLY A 184 -1.97 -30.05 -26.10
N GLU A 185 -2.42 -31.03 -25.33
CA GLU A 185 -3.03 -32.25 -25.83
C GLU A 185 -4.54 -32.06 -25.94
N ASP A 186 -5.12 -32.60 -27.01
CA ASP A 186 -6.55 -32.51 -27.23
C ASP A 186 -7.27 -33.53 -26.35
N GLU A 187 -8.20 -33.06 -25.54
CA GLU A 187 -9.07 -33.92 -24.75
C GLU A 187 -10.32 -34.29 -25.54
N HIS A 188 -10.62 -35.59 -25.58
CA HIS A 188 -11.78 -36.12 -26.28
C HIS A 188 -12.66 -36.98 -25.37
N ASN A 189 -13.96 -37.02 -25.70
CA ASN A 189 -14.91 -37.89 -25.01
C ASN A 189 -14.68 -39.35 -25.41
N LEU A 190 -14.07 -40.13 -24.51
CA LEU A 190 -13.75 -41.54 -24.72
C LEU A 190 -15.00 -42.43 -24.91
N TYR A 191 -16.14 -42.05 -24.34
CA TYR A 191 -17.38 -42.82 -24.52
C TYR A 191 -17.91 -42.72 -25.95
N LEU A 192 -17.75 -41.57 -26.60
CA LEU A 192 -18.18 -41.36 -27.98
C LEU A 192 -17.22 -41.99 -29.00
N GLN A 193 -15.98 -42.30 -28.61
CA GLN A 193 -15.04 -43.05 -29.45
C GLN A 193 -15.46 -44.51 -29.69
N GLY A 194 -16.22 -45.11 -28.76
CA GLY A 194 -16.65 -46.51 -28.85
C GLY A 194 -17.80 -46.77 -29.85
N TYR A 195 -18.53 -45.74 -30.26
CA TYR A 195 -19.73 -45.85 -31.11
C TYR A 195 -19.46 -45.73 -32.62
N GLY A 196 -18.22 -45.91 -33.08
CA GLY A 196 -17.91 -45.98 -34.50
C GLY A 196 -17.95 -44.64 -35.25
N TYR A 197 -17.91 -43.51 -34.54
CA TYR A 197 -17.66 -42.21 -35.17
C TYR A 197 -16.31 -42.25 -35.90
N LYS A 198 -16.34 -42.12 -37.23
CA LYS A 198 -15.16 -42.19 -38.12
C LYS A 198 -14.09 -41.14 -37.82
N HIS A 199 -14.40 -40.12 -37.00
CA HIS A 199 -13.48 -39.06 -36.63
C HIS A 199 -13.31 -38.99 -35.10
N LYS A 200 -12.18 -39.50 -34.60
CA LYS A 200 -11.79 -39.36 -33.18
C LYS A 200 -11.59 -37.90 -32.77
N MET A 201 -11.33 -37.02 -33.74
CA MET A 201 -11.07 -35.59 -33.59
C MET A 201 -12.12 -34.81 -34.39
N SER A 202 -13.21 -34.40 -33.74
CA SER A 202 -14.25 -33.54 -34.31
C SER A 202 -14.79 -32.59 -33.24
N LYS A 203 -15.50 -31.55 -33.67
CA LYS A 203 -16.10 -30.57 -32.75
C LYS A 203 -17.07 -31.22 -31.75
N GLU A 204 -17.78 -32.27 -32.14
CA GLU A 204 -18.77 -32.97 -31.31
C GLU A 204 -18.13 -33.78 -30.18
N ASN A 205 -16.89 -34.23 -30.38
CA ASN A 205 -16.18 -35.09 -29.43
C ASN A 205 -15.05 -34.37 -28.69
N PHE A 206 -14.81 -33.09 -28.97
CA PHE A 206 -13.75 -32.28 -28.37
C PHE A 206 -14.19 -31.64 -27.06
N LEU A 207 -13.47 -31.95 -25.98
CA LEU A 207 -13.75 -31.46 -24.64
C LEU A 207 -12.92 -30.23 -24.27
N GLY A 208 -11.79 -30.02 -24.93
CA GLY A 208 -10.90 -28.89 -24.70
C GLY A 208 -9.42 -29.27 -24.87
N LEU A 209 -8.56 -28.27 -24.68
CA LEU A 209 -7.10 -28.46 -24.70
C LEU A 209 -6.56 -28.44 -23.27
N SER A 210 -5.80 -29.44 -22.86
CA SER A 210 -5.17 -29.48 -21.53
C SER A 210 -3.64 -29.42 -21.57
N PHE A 211 -3.06 -28.86 -20.50
CA PHE A 211 -1.61 -28.68 -20.37
C PHE A 211 -1.11 -28.88 -18.93
N TRP A 212 0.10 -29.44 -18.80
CA TRP A 212 0.67 -29.98 -17.55
C TRP A 212 2.00 -29.31 -17.18
N GLN A 213 1.95 -28.00 -16.87
CA GLN A 213 2.85 -27.22 -16.00
C GLN A 213 4.36 -27.08 -16.28
N GLU A 214 4.80 -25.84 -16.52
CA GLU A 214 6.14 -25.27 -16.19
C GLU A 214 6.18 -23.72 -16.38
N LEU A 215 5.02 -23.06 -16.34
CA LEU A 215 4.84 -21.66 -16.72
C LEU A 215 4.73 -20.73 -15.51
N ASP A 216 5.16 -19.47 -15.64
CA ASP A 216 5.01 -18.43 -14.61
C ASP A 216 3.54 -18.28 -14.17
N LEU A 217 3.28 -18.56 -12.89
CA LEU A 217 1.94 -18.57 -12.29
C LEU A 217 1.24 -17.21 -12.35
N ASN A 218 1.99 -16.10 -12.38
CA ASN A 218 1.41 -14.76 -12.47
C ASN A 218 0.79 -14.56 -13.86
N ILE A 219 1.52 -14.90 -14.91
CA ILE A 219 1.02 -14.81 -16.30
C ILE A 219 -0.17 -15.75 -16.51
N ILE A 220 -0.12 -16.96 -15.93
CA ILE A 220 -1.26 -17.89 -15.97
C ILE A 220 -2.48 -17.33 -15.24
N SER A 221 -2.29 -16.71 -14.08
CA SER A 221 -3.37 -16.08 -13.32
C SER A 221 -4.03 -14.95 -14.12
N GLU A 222 -3.24 -14.11 -14.79
CA GLU A 222 -3.71 -13.06 -15.68
C GLU A 222 -4.49 -13.61 -16.88
N LEU A 223 -3.99 -14.66 -17.53
CA LEU A 223 -4.69 -15.31 -18.64
C LEU A 223 -6.02 -15.96 -18.20
N LYS A 224 -6.12 -16.41 -16.95
CA LYS A 224 -7.38 -16.88 -16.34
C LYS A 224 -8.34 -15.72 -16.07
N LEU A 225 -7.85 -14.59 -15.55
CA LEU A 225 -8.66 -13.38 -15.34
C LEU A 225 -9.26 -12.87 -16.66
N ASP A 226 -8.46 -12.89 -17.72
CA ASP A 226 -8.91 -12.55 -19.08
C ASP A 226 -9.86 -13.59 -19.70
N ARG A 227 -10.13 -14.69 -19.00
CA ARG A 227 -10.96 -15.82 -19.43
C ARG A 227 -10.45 -16.48 -20.70
N PHE A 228 -9.14 -16.60 -20.87
CA PHE A 228 -8.54 -17.43 -21.92
C PHE A 228 -8.30 -18.87 -21.44
N LEU A 229 -8.10 -19.03 -20.13
CA LEU A 229 -7.76 -20.29 -19.47
C LEU A 229 -8.70 -20.55 -18.29
N GLU A 230 -8.97 -21.82 -18.01
CA GLU A 230 -9.85 -22.29 -16.95
C GLU A 230 -9.20 -23.44 -16.19
N MET A 231 -9.62 -23.70 -14.95
CA MET A 231 -9.19 -24.89 -14.22
C MET A 231 -10.15 -26.03 -14.51
N SER A 232 -9.59 -27.19 -14.88
CA SER A 232 -10.35 -28.43 -14.88
C SER A 232 -10.84 -28.74 -13.47
N LYS A 233 -12.16 -28.89 -13.30
CA LYS A 233 -12.79 -29.23 -12.02
C LYS A 233 -12.39 -30.61 -11.49
N THR A 234 -11.95 -31.50 -12.39
CA THR A 234 -11.73 -32.93 -12.08
C THR A 234 -10.28 -33.36 -12.22
N LYS A 235 -9.50 -32.74 -13.13
CA LYS A 235 -8.17 -33.27 -13.52
C LYS A 235 -6.97 -32.49 -12.97
N LYS A 236 -7.17 -31.46 -12.14
CA LYS A 236 -6.11 -30.50 -11.72
C LYS A 236 -5.28 -29.95 -12.91
N ALA A 237 -5.87 -29.91 -14.10
CA ALA A 237 -5.24 -29.42 -15.32
C ALA A 237 -5.73 -28.00 -15.65
N LEU A 238 -4.91 -27.25 -16.39
CA LEU A 238 -5.32 -25.98 -16.97
C LEU A 238 -5.92 -26.26 -18.36
N LEU A 239 -7.13 -25.74 -18.61
CA LEU A 239 -7.84 -25.90 -19.87
C LEU A 239 -7.87 -24.59 -20.64
N MET A 240 -7.64 -24.64 -21.96
CA MET A 240 -7.88 -23.49 -22.84
C MET A 240 -9.31 -23.52 -23.37
N ASN A 241 -10.04 -22.41 -23.21
CA ASN A 241 -11.41 -22.29 -23.69
C ASN A 241 -11.48 -21.72 -25.13
N LYS A 242 -12.70 -21.62 -25.70
CA LYS A 242 -12.92 -21.10 -27.07
C LYS A 242 -12.26 -19.75 -27.31
N LYS A 243 -12.33 -18.84 -26.33
CA LYS A 243 -11.74 -17.50 -26.43
C LYS A 243 -10.22 -17.58 -26.50
N GLY A 244 -9.61 -18.40 -25.63
CA GLY A 244 -8.17 -18.64 -25.63
C GLY A 244 -7.68 -19.26 -26.93
N MET A 245 -8.36 -20.29 -27.43
CA MET A 245 -8.00 -20.97 -28.69
C MET A 245 -8.09 -20.02 -29.88
N LYS A 246 -9.16 -19.22 -29.97
CA LYS A 246 -9.31 -18.21 -31.03
C LYS A 246 -8.16 -17.21 -31.01
N GLN A 247 -7.86 -16.64 -29.85
CA GLN A 247 -6.79 -15.66 -29.70
C GLN A 247 -5.41 -16.26 -30.00
N ALA A 248 -5.14 -17.50 -29.60
CA ALA A 248 -3.89 -18.21 -29.91
C ALA A 248 -3.71 -18.41 -31.43
N ARG A 249 -4.77 -18.84 -32.12
CA ARG A 249 -4.77 -19.04 -33.58
C ARG A 249 -4.55 -17.72 -34.33
N GLU A 250 -5.19 -16.63 -33.90
CA GLU A 250 -4.98 -15.30 -34.49
C GLU A 250 -3.54 -14.82 -34.29
N LEU A 251 -2.97 -15.02 -33.09
CA LEU A 251 -1.58 -14.67 -32.82
C LEU A 251 -0.61 -15.48 -33.69
N LEU A 252 -0.83 -16.79 -33.85
CA LEU A 252 -0.05 -17.66 -34.73
C LEU A 252 -0.07 -17.19 -36.18
N LYS A 253 -1.27 -16.87 -36.71
CA LYS A 253 -1.42 -16.31 -38.06
C LYS A 253 -0.68 -14.99 -38.23
N LYS A 254 -0.72 -14.12 -37.22
CA LYS A 254 -0.06 -12.81 -37.24
C LYS A 254 1.46 -12.90 -37.22
N ILE A 255 2.02 -13.85 -36.49
CA ILE A 255 3.48 -14.02 -36.40
C ILE A 255 4.06 -14.59 -37.71
N ASN A 256 3.24 -15.33 -38.47
CA ASN A 256 3.58 -15.84 -39.80
C ASN A 256 4.89 -16.65 -39.82
N PHE A 257 5.01 -17.61 -38.90
CA PHE A 257 6.11 -18.58 -38.93
C PHE A 257 5.84 -19.69 -39.96
N ASP A 258 6.91 -20.18 -40.58
CA ASP A 258 6.85 -21.33 -41.48
C ASP A 258 6.23 -22.54 -40.76
N GLY A 259 5.29 -23.21 -41.44
CA GLY A 259 4.59 -24.39 -40.90
C GLY A 259 3.37 -24.08 -40.03
N VAL A 260 3.07 -22.82 -39.71
CA VAL A 260 1.85 -22.44 -38.98
C VAL A 260 0.60 -22.87 -39.73
N GLU A 261 0.52 -22.64 -41.03
CA GLU A 261 -0.63 -23.05 -41.85
C GLU A 261 -0.86 -24.56 -41.78
N THR A 262 0.21 -25.35 -41.88
CA THR A 262 0.16 -26.81 -41.76
C THR A 262 -0.36 -27.25 -40.39
N ILE A 263 0.10 -26.62 -39.30
CA ILE A 263 -0.36 -26.92 -37.94
C ILE A 263 -1.83 -26.55 -37.77
N LEU A 264 -2.24 -25.36 -38.23
CA LEU A 264 -3.61 -24.88 -38.10
C LEU A 264 -4.59 -25.73 -38.93
N LYS A 265 -4.16 -26.20 -40.10
CA LYS A 265 -4.92 -27.13 -40.95
C LYS A 265 -5.06 -28.52 -40.33
N ARG A 266 -4.01 -29.04 -39.68
CA ARG A 266 -4.11 -30.30 -38.91
C ARG A 266 -5.11 -30.21 -37.76
N ARG A 267 -5.30 -29.00 -37.21
CA ARG A 267 -6.26 -28.71 -36.13
C ARG A 267 -7.49 -27.93 -36.64
N GLU A 268 -8.00 -28.24 -37.83
CA GLU A 268 -9.14 -27.54 -38.44
C GLU A 268 -10.44 -27.68 -37.63
N TYR A 269 -10.67 -28.83 -36.99
CA TYR A 269 -11.81 -29.06 -36.07
C TYR A 269 -11.82 -28.08 -34.88
N HIS A 270 -10.69 -27.49 -34.49
CA HIS A 270 -10.68 -26.42 -33.48
C HIS A 270 -11.40 -25.16 -34.00
N GLU A 271 -11.28 -24.84 -35.29
CA GLU A 271 -12.01 -23.73 -35.90
C GLU A 271 -13.52 -24.00 -35.89
N GLU A 272 -13.91 -25.23 -36.23
CA GLU A 272 -15.31 -25.63 -36.16
C GLU A 272 -15.85 -25.53 -34.72
N TYR A 273 -15.09 -25.98 -33.73
CA TYR A 273 -15.45 -25.89 -32.31
C TYR A 273 -15.56 -24.43 -31.83
N ILE A 274 -14.61 -23.56 -32.21
CA ILE A 274 -14.62 -22.13 -31.87
C ILE A 274 -15.90 -21.47 -32.40
N ASN A 275 -16.30 -21.81 -33.63
CA ASN A 275 -17.46 -21.21 -34.29
C ASN A 275 -18.79 -21.94 -33.98
N TYR A 276 -18.75 -23.11 -33.34
CA TYR A 276 -19.94 -23.86 -32.98
C TYR A 276 -20.77 -23.10 -31.93
N GLN A 277 -22.02 -22.83 -32.29
CA GLN A 277 -23.07 -22.35 -31.39
C GLN A 277 -23.97 -23.52 -31.05
N ASP A 278 -24.25 -23.72 -29.76
CA ASP A 278 -25.02 -24.85 -29.31
C ASP A 278 -26.50 -24.67 -29.69
N PRO A 279 -27.12 -25.57 -30.47
CA PRO A 279 -28.49 -25.40 -30.95
C PRO A 279 -29.54 -25.33 -29.83
N GLU A 280 -29.22 -25.81 -28.62
CA GLU A 280 -30.14 -25.85 -27.47
C GLU A 280 -30.11 -24.57 -26.58
N ASN A 281 -29.32 -23.55 -26.95
CA ASN A 281 -29.24 -22.26 -26.24
C ASN A 281 -29.63 -21.04 -27.12
N LEU A 282 -30.64 -21.22 -27.98
CA LEU A 282 -31.34 -20.13 -28.70
C LEU A 282 -32.74 -19.90 -28.12
#